data_AF-A0A7C8AAE9-F1
#
_entry.id   AF-A0A7C8AAE9-F1
#
_cell.length_a   1.000
_cell.length_b   1.000
_cell.length_c   1.000
_cell.angle_alpha   90.00
_cell.angle_beta   90.00
_cell.angle_gamma   90.00
#
_symmetry.space_group_name_H-M   'P 1'
#
loop_
_entity.id
_entity.type
_entity.pdbx_description
1 polymer ?
#
loop_
_entity_poly.entity_id
_entity_poly.type
_entity_poly.pdbx_seq_one_letter_code
_entity_poly.pdbx_strand_id
1 'polypeptide(L)' 'MMTNKEFMFMPRAIVQHNTKISDVINYLENSSEKCILVMNNEKFVGLITKQELPLAIQNIYHPKSATELMYRIEGVRS' A
#
# COMPACT_ATOMS: atom_id res chain seq x y z
N MET A 1 9.25 32.73 7.27
CA MET A 1 9.50 31.57 8.14
C MET A 1 8.20 30.75 8.20
N MET A 2 8.01 29.80 7.28
CA MET A 2 6.91 28.85 7.40
C MET A 2 7.35 27.79 8.40
N THR A 3 6.65 27.68 9.53
CA THR A 3 6.81 26.54 10.43
C THR A 3 6.49 25.29 9.62
N ASN A 4 7.42 24.34 9.55
CA ASN A 4 7.15 22.98 9.09
C ASN A 4 6.05 22.38 9.98
N LYS A 5 4.78 22.71 9.73
CA LYS A 5 3.67 21.87 10.14
C LYS A 5 3.78 20.68 9.21
N GLU A 6 4.57 19.71 9.65
CA GLU A 6 4.72 18.40 9.08
C GLU A 6 3.34 17.97 8.58
N PHE A 7 3.17 17.96 7.25
CA PHE A 7 1.96 17.48 6.64
C PHE A 7 1.99 15.97 6.85
N MET A 8 1.53 15.53 8.03
CA MET A 8 1.49 14.14 8.41
C MET A 8 0.49 13.48 7.48
N PHE A 9 1.01 12.93 6.38
CA PHE A 9 0.26 12.12 5.47
C PHE A 9 -0.11 10.84 6.23
N MET A 10 -1.28 10.85 6.87
CA MET A 10 -1.88 9.65 7.45
C MET A 10 -2.70 9.00 6.32
N PRO A 11 -2.25 7.86 5.78
CA PRO A 11 -3.09 7.08 4.88
C PRO A 11 -4.33 6.68 5.65
N ARG A 12 -5.50 7.03 5.13
CA ARG A 12 -6.78 6.75 5.82
C ARG A 12 -7.18 5.29 5.68
N ALA A 13 -6.53 4.58 4.76
CA ALA A 13 -6.83 3.21 4.41
C ALA A 13 -5.73 2.26 4.91
N ILE A 14 -6.14 1.28 5.70
CA ILE A 14 -5.28 0.27 6.30
C ILE A 14 -5.87 -1.11 6.00
N VAL A 15 -5.05 -2.05 5.54
CA VAL A 15 -5.43 -3.44 5.29
C VAL A 15 -4.48 -4.41 5.99
N GLN A 16 -4.91 -5.65 6.16
CA GLN A 16 -4.04 -6.71 6.67
C GLN A 16 -3.20 -7.30 5.54
N HIS A 17 -2.01 -7.79 5.88
CA HIS A 17 -1.04 -8.32 4.92
C HIS A 17 -1.55 -9.55 4.14
N ASN A 18 -2.57 -10.23 4.69
CA ASN A 18 -3.26 -11.37 4.10
C ASN A 18 -4.53 -10.97 3.31
N THR A 19 -4.85 -9.68 3.21
CA THR A 19 -5.93 -9.19 2.35
C THR A 19 -5.65 -9.57 0.88
N LYS A 20 -6.68 -10.01 0.17
CA LYS A 20 -6.55 -10.38 -1.25
C LYS A 20 -6.16 -9.17 -2.07
N ILE A 21 -5.23 -9.34 -3.01
CA ILE A 21 -4.81 -8.24 -3.88
C ILE A 21 -5.97 -7.68 -4.68
N SER A 22 -6.91 -8.51 -5.14
CA SER A 22 -8.12 -8.06 -5.86
C SER A 22 -8.88 -6.97 -5.10
N ASP A 23 -8.98 -7.12 -3.77
CA ASP A 23 -9.73 -6.20 -2.92
C ASP A 23 -8.95 -4.90 -2.73
N VAL A 24 -7.62 -4.99 -2.61
CA VAL A 24 -6.72 -3.83 -2.55
C VAL A 24 -6.73 -3.03 -3.86
N ILE A 25 -6.69 -3.72 -5.00
CA ILE A 25 -6.78 -3.10 -6.33
C ILE A 25 -8.13 -2.42 -6.49
N ASN A 26 -9.22 -3.15 -6.25
CA ASN A 26 -10.58 -2.61 -6.35
C ASN A 26 -10.77 -1.38 -5.44
N TYR A 27 -10.23 -1.42 -4.21
CA TYR A 27 -10.27 -0.27 -3.31
C TYR A 27 -9.47 0.91 -3.88
N LEU A 28 -8.22 0.71 -4.28
CA LEU A 28 -7.38 1.79 -4.75
C LEU A 28 -7.93 2.40 -6.05
N GLU A 29 -8.39 1.60 -7.02
CA GLU A 29 -8.99 2.10 -8.27
C GLU A 29 -10.23 2.96 -8.02
N ASN A 30 -11.08 2.57 -7.07
CA ASN A 30 -12.36 3.23 -6.82
C ASN A 30 -12.34 4.27 -5.67
N SER A 31 -11.19 4.47 -5.01
CA SER A 31 -11.05 5.46 -3.94
C SER A 31 -10.29 6.70 -4.42
N SER A 32 -10.34 7.79 -3.65
CA SER A 32 -9.47 8.96 -3.83
C SER A 32 -8.09 8.80 -3.17
N GLU A 33 -7.90 7.72 -2.40
CA GLU A 33 -6.65 7.43 -1.70
C GLU A 33 -5.50 7.21 -2.68
N LYS A 34 -4.31 7.66 -2.31
CA LYS A 34 -3.10 7.50 -3.13
C LYS A 34 -2.34 6.22 -2.79
N CYS A 35 -2.51 5.73 -1.57
CA CYS A 35 -1.91 4.51 -1.09
C CYS A 35 -2.73 3.90 0.07
N ILE A 36 -2.42 2.64 0.36
CA ILE A 36 -2.93 1.86 1.49
C ILE A 36 -1.74 1.46 2.37
N LEU A 37 -1.91 1.52 3.69
CA LEU A 37 -0.98 0.89 4.62
C LEU A 37 -1.31 -0.59 4.77
N VAL A 38 -0.28 -1.42 4.77
CA VAL A 38 -0.36 -2.85 5.00
C VAL A 38 0.18 -3.14 6.39
N MET A 39 -0.64 -3.77 7.21
CA MET A 39 -0.31 -4.16 8.58
C MET A 39 -0.28 -5.68 8.69
N ASN A 40 0.56 -6.21 9.57
CA ASN A 40 0.44 -7.57 10.07
C ASN A 40 0.09 -7.48 11.56
N ASN A 41 -1.19 -7.70 11.87
CA ASN A 41 -1.77 -7.36 13.16
C ASN A 41 -1.59 -5.86 13.45
N GLU A 42 -0.83 -5.52 14.50
CA GLU A 42 -0.52 -4.14 14.91
C GLU A 42 0.80 -3.61 14.33
N LYS A 43 1.53 -4.43 13.58
CA LYS A 43 2.83 -4.06 13.02
C LYS A 43 2.66 -3.53 11.59
N PHE A 44 3.14 -2.31 11.35
CA PHE A 44 3.31 -1.81 9.99
C PHE A 44 4.33 -2.68 9.24
N VAL A 45 3.91 -3.23 8.10
CA VAL A 45 4.79 -4.04 7.25
C VAL A 45 5.14 -3.34 5.95
N GLY A 46 4.28 -2.47 5.43
CA GLY A 46 4.62 -1.58 4.32
C GLY A 46 3.40 -0.89 3.73
N LEU A 47 3.52 -0.39 2.50
CA LEU A 47 2.48 0.37 1.84
C LEU A 47 2.34 -0.04 0.37
N ILE A 48 1.14 0.15 -0.18
CA ILE A 48 0.84 -0.08 -1.60
C ILE A 48 0.26 1.22 -2.16
N THR A 49 0.86 1.74 -3.23
CA THR A 49 0.45 2.95 -3.91
C THR A 49 -0.34 2.65 -5.18
N LYS A 50 -1.14 3.63 -5.62
CA LYS A 50 -1.83 3.57 -6.92
C LYS A 50 -0.91 3.36 -8.12
N GLN A 51 0.33 3.84 -8.03
CA GLN A 51 1.30 3.75 -9.13
C GLN A 51 1.74 2.30 -9.38
N GLU A 52 1.61 1.43 -8.39
CA GLU A 52 1.97 0.00 -8.49
C GLU A 52 0.83 -0.86 -9.05
N LEU A 53 -0.40 -0.31 -9.17
CA LEU A 53 -1.56 -1.07 -9.65
C LEU A 53 -1.37 -1.66 -11.06
N PRO A 54 -0.83 -0.95 -12.07
CA PRO A 54 -0.64 -1.55 -13.39
C PRO A 54 0.28 -2.78 -13.38
N LEU A 55 1.31 -2.77 -12.52
CA LEU A 55 2.21 -3.90 -12.31
C LEU A 55 1.53 -5.04 -11.55
N ALA A 56 0.67 -4.71 -10.59
CA ALA A 56 -0.15 -5.66 -9.85
C ALA A 56 -1.10 -6.41 -10.80
N ILE A 57 -1.80 -5.67 -11.66
CA ILE A 57 -2.82 -6.17 -12.58
C ILE A 57 -2.24 -7.15 -13.60
N GLN A 58 -1.04 -6.87 -14.13
CA GLN A 58 -0.34 -7.78 -15.04
C GLN A 58 0.05 -9.10 -14.36
N ASN A 59 0.14 -9.13 -13.03
CA ASN A 59 0.51 -10.29 -12.21
C ASN A 59 -0.69 -11.08 -11.64
N ILE A 60 -1.95 -10.70 -11.95
CA ILE A 60 -3.18 -11.30 -11.39
C ILE A 60 -3.45 -12.74 -11.86
N TYR A 61 -2.69 -13.29 -12.81
CA TYR A 61 -2.91 -14.67 -13.25
C TYR A 61 -2.61 -15.74 -12.19
N HIS A 62 -2.08 -15.37 -11.01
CA HIS A 62 -1.89 -16.26 -9.86
C HIS A 62 -2.50 -15.63 -8.58
N PRO A 63 -3.19 -16.40 -7.71
CA PRO A 63 -3.75 -15.87 -6.47
C PRO A 63 -2.63 -15.38 -5.56
N LYS A 64 -2.54 -14.05 -5.39
CA LYS A 64 -1.51 -13.39 -4.60
C LYS A 64 -2.13 -12.55 -3.45
N SER A 65 -1.37 -12.38 -2.37
CA SER A 65 -1.75 -11.61 -1.17
C SER A 65 -1.14 -10.21 -1.15
N ALA A 66 -1.70 -9.26 -0.39
CA ALA A 66 -1.19 -7.89 -0.31
C ALA A 66 0.32 -7.80 0.00
N THR A 67 0.84 -8.74 0.79
CA THR A 67 2.28 -8.87 1.08
C THR A 67 3.14 -9.03 -0.17
N GLU A 68 2.67 -9.76 -1.19
CA GLU A 68 3.44 -10.06 -2.40
C GLU A 68 3.46 -8.91 -3.41
N LEU A 69 2.53 -7.96 -3.30
CA LEU A 69 2.54 -6.72 -4.09
C LEU A 69 3.42 -5.63 -3.45
N MET A 70 3.61 -5.71 -2.15
CA MET A 70 4.31 -4.70 -1.37
C MET A 70 5.79 -4.67 -1.75
N TYR A 71 6.23 -3.66 -2.50
CA TYR A 71 7.66 -3.40 -2.67
C TYR A 71 8.22 -2.87 -1.34
N ARG A 72 9.09 -3.68 -0.74
CA ARG A 72 9.81 -3.34 0.49
C ARG A 72 10.58 -2.04 0.27
N ILE A 73 10.23 -0.96 0.98
CA ILE A 73 11.14 0.18 1.20
C ILE A 73 12.23 -0.25 2.20
N GLU A 74 12.92 -1.35 1.91
CA GLU A 74 14.13 -1.76 2.61
C GLU A 74 15.36 -1.61 1.72
N GLY A 75 15.35 -0.54 0.92
CA GLY A 75 16.47 -0.06 0.11
C GLY A 75 16.86 1.39 0.37
N VAL A 76 16.38 2.02 1.44
CA VAL A 76 16.91 3.32 1.92
C VAL A 76 17.43 3.12 3.34
N ARG A 77 18.50 2.33 3.46
CA ARG A 77 19.33 2.25 4.67
C ARG A 77 20.69 2.87 4.35
N SER A 78 20.98 3.92 5.13
CA SER A 78 22.22 4.69 5.32
C SER A 78 22.86 5.32 4.10
#